data_AF-A0A8S3F4F4-F1
#
_entry.id   AF-A0A8S3F4F4-F1
#
_cell.length_a   1.000
_cell.length_b   1.000
_cell.length_c   1.000
_cell.angle_alpha   90.00
_cell.angle_beta   90.00
_cell.angle_gamma   90.00
#
_symmetry.space_group_name_H-M   'P 1'
#
loop_
_entity.id
_entity.type
_entity.pdbx_description
1 polymer ?
#
loop_
_entity_poly.entity_id
_entity_poly.type
_entity_poly.pdbx_seq_one_letter_code
_entity_poly.pdbx_strand_id
1 'polypeptide(L)'
;NCSSADYEGRRKMRECEGFIPSLLHAVNSSLQSLNEIDNKSIENCMCILRNLSYKLQEVIDRDYDRNYPTNMNTTSTYTTIPVPSNDKNKISCMSSKQKKTKQISEQTANNIYAVMPPRQGRPVEMLWQPDVIVTYVHLLRHSSNPDTLEATAGCIQNLTACYWKPSIDLRGEVRRARGLAELVDLLRVDECDSVVNASAIALRNLAIDPKNCEVLGGWAIKELVAILPEPPEQTTTRRRHSDETIASVLAALNEIIRNSDVNAK
;
A
#
# COMPACT_ATOMS: atom_id res chain seq x y z
N ASN A 1 -15.38 6.50 -15.72
CA ASN A 1 -15.62 7.30 -14.49
C ASN A 1 -14.68 8.50 -14.51
N CYS A 2 -15.02 9.69 -13.99
CA CYS A 2 -14.13 10.86 -14.12
C CYS A 2 -12.76 10.67 -13.42
N SER A 3 -12.68 9.77 -12.43
CA SER A 3 -11.45 9.39 -11.76
C SER A 3 -10.54 8.44 -12.53
N SER A 4 -11.05 7.78 -13.56
CA SER A 4 -10.31 6.84 -14.39
C SER A 4 -9.70 7.46 -15.66
N ALA A 5 -10.04 8.72 -15.98
CA ALA A 5 -9.86 9.27 -17.33
C ALA A 5 -8.48 9.89 -17.60
N ASP A 6 -7.96 10.77 -16.73
CA ASP A 6 -6.69 11.47 -16.94
C ASP A 6 -6.09 12.08 -15.65
N TYR A 7 -4.84 12.55 -15.73
CA TYR A 7 -4.13 13.24 -14.63
C TYR A 7 -4.93 14.44 -14.09
N GLU A 8 -5.55 15.21 -14.98
CA GLU A 8 -6.31 16.41 -14.65
C GLU A 8 -7.55 16.11 -13.81
N GLY A 9 -8.30 15.06 -14.15
CA GLY A 9 -9.43 14.58 -13.34
C GLY A 9 -9.00 14.22 -11.92
N ARG A 10 -7.91 13.44 -11.79
CA ARG A 10 -7.34 13.09 -10.47
C ARG A 10 -6.90 14.32 -9.70
N ARG A 11 -6.20 15.26 -10.33
CA ARG A 11 -5.75 16.49 -9.68
C ARG A 11 -6.92 17.29 -9.12
N LYS A 12 -7.95 17.55 -9.95
CA LYS A 12 -9.14 18.30 -9.54
C LYS A 12 -9.87 17.66 -8.36
N MET A 13 -10.01 16.34 -8.33
CA MET A 13 -10.64 15.66 -7.17
C MET A 13 -9.76 15.69 -5.93
N ARG A 14 -8.43 15.61 -6.05
CA ARG A 14 -7.50 15.74 -4.92
C ARG A 14 -7.51 17.15 -4.32
N GLU A 15 -7.75 18.16 -5.15
CA GLU A 15 -7.86 19.57 -4.77
C GLU A 15 -9.28 19.94 -4.29
N CYS A 16 -10.28 19.11 -4.58
CA CYS A 16 -11.66 19.34 -4.16
C CYS A 16 -11.78 19.22 -2.64
N GLU A 17 -12.09 20.35 -1.99
CA GLU A 17 -12.24 20.43 -0.54
C GLU A 17 -13.31 19.45 -0.05
N GLY A 18 -13.00 18.72 1.02
CA GLY A 18 -13.92 17.76 1.64
C GLY A 18 -14.11 16.45 0.87
N PHE A 19 -13.69 16.33 -0.40
CA PHE A 19 -13.93 15.11 -1.19
C PHE A 19 -13.21 13.87 -0.63
N ILE A 20 -11.88 13.95 -0.47
CA ILE A 20 -11.08 12.87 0.13
C ILE A 20 -11.51 12.55 1.57
N PRO A 21 -11.66 13.53 2.48
CA PRO A 21 -12.17 13.28 3.82
C PRO A 21 -13.51 12.54 3.84
N SER A 22 -14.44 12.90 2.94
CA SER A 22 -15.76 12.27 2.88
C SER A 22 -15.69 10.82 2.42
N LEU A 23 -14.85 10.52 1.41
CA LEU A 23 -14.62 9.14 0.96
C LEU A 23 -14.02 8.28 2.08
N LEU A 24 -12.98 8.78 2.74
CA LEU A 24 -12.35 8.08 3.85
C LEU A 24 -13.30 7.91 5.05
N HIS A 25 -14.13 8.91 5.32
CA HIS A 25 -15.14 8.81 6.37
C HIS A 25 -16.21 7.77 6.05
N ALA A 26 -16.71 7.71 4.81
CA ALA A 26 -17.68 6.69 4.39
C ALA A 26 -17.11 5.28 4.56
N VAL A 27 -15.87 5.05 4.10
CA VAL A 27 -15.18 3.76 4.26
C VAL A 27 -14.91 3.43 5.72
N ASN A 28 -14.42 4.37 6.53
CA ASN A 28 -14.16 4.10 7.94
C ASN A 28 -15.44 3.85 8.76
N SER A 29 -16.55 4.47 8.36
CA SER A 29 -17.84 4.26 9.00
C SER A 29 -18.41 2.88 8.69
N SER A 30 -18.18 2.35 7.47
CA SER A 30 -18.64 0.99 7.13
C SER A 30 -17.91 -0.10 7.92
N LEU A 31 -16.69 0.15 8.42
CA LEU A 31 -15.97 -0.82 9.24
C LEU A 31 -16.64 -1.13 10.58
N GLN A 32 -17.62 -0.31 11.01
CA GLN A 32 -18.36 -0.52 12.26
C GLN A 32 -19.41 -1.62 12.15
N SER A 33 -19.79 -2.01 10.94
CA SER A 33 -20.79 -3.04 10.67
C SER A 33 -20.36 -3.87 9.47
N LEU A 34 -20.10 -5.17 9.69
CA LEU A 34 -19.68 -6.08 8.61
C LEU A 34 -20.69 -6.12 7.45
N ASN A 35 -21.98 -5.88 7.71
CA ASN A 35 -23.02 -5.82 6.70
C ASN A 35 -22.89 -4.60 5.76
N GLU A 36 -22.17 -3.56 6.17
CA GLU A 36 -22.01 -2.31 5.41
C GLU A 36 -20.74 -2.31 4.55
N ILE A 37 -19.79 -3.21 4.81
CA ILE A 37 -18.49 -3.25 4.14
C ILE A 37 -18.61 -3.57 2.65
N ASP A 38 -19.52 -4.48 2.29
CA ASP A 38 -19.70 -4.95 0.91
C ASP A 38 -20.74 -4.13 0.11
N ASN A 39 -21.18 -2.99 0.64
CA ASN A 39 -22.11 -2.11 -0.05
C ASN A 39 -21.50 -1.54 -1.35
N LYS A 40 -22.34 -1.39 -2.38
CA LYS A 40 -21.95 -0.79 -3.67
C LYS A 40 -21.38 0.63 -3.53
N SER A 41 -21.82 1.39 -2.52
CA SER A 41 -21.26 2.70 -2.21
C SER A 41 -19.81 2.62 -1.74
N ILE A 42 -19.46 1.64 -0.91
CA ILE A 42 -18.10 1.42 -0.41
C ILE A 42 -17.19 0.94 -1.53
N GLU A 43 -17.67 0.03 -2.37
CA GLU A 43 -16.97 -0.40 -3.58
C GLU A 43 -16.61 0.79 -4.49
N ASN A 44 -17.58 1.68 -4.75
CA ASN A 44 -17.37 2.90 -5.53
C ASN A 44 -16.34 3.84 -4.85
N CYS A 45 -16.43 4.01 -3.53
CA CYS A 45 -15.46 4.81 -2.76
C CYS A 45 -14.05 4.23 -2.90
N MET A 46 -13.89 2.91 -2.76
CA MET A 46 -12.61 2.23 -2.89
C MET A 46 -12.05 2.33 -4.30
N CYS A 47 -12.89 2.21 -5.33
CA CYS A 47 -12.47 2.44 -6.72
C CYS A 47 -11.97 3.88 -6.95
N ILE A 48 -12.63 4.88 -6.37
CA ILE A 48 -12.18 6.27 -6.45
C ILE A 48 -10.87 6.44 -5.68
N LEU A 49 -10.77 5.93 -4.45
CA LEU A 49 -9.54 6.01 -3.64
C LEU A 49 -8.36 5.34 -4.32
N ARG A 50 -8.56 4.20 -4.98
CA ARG A 50 -7.55 3.50 -5.81
C ARG A 50 -7.01 4.43 -6.89
N ASN A 51 -7.91 5.07 -7.64
CA ASN A 51 -7.55 6.02 -8.69
C ASN A 51 -6.85 7.25 -8.12
N LEU A 52 -7.36 7.82 -7.03
CA LEU A 52 -6.73 8.97 -6.38
C LEU A 52 -5.37 8.63 -5.76
N SER A 53 -5.10 7.37 -5.44
CA SER A 53 -3.80 6.93 -4.91
C SER A 53 -2.74 6.72 -5.99
N TYR A 54 -3.12 6.68 -7.28
CA TYR A 54 -2.18 6.48 -8.38
C TYR A 54 -1.21 7.66 -8.54
N LYS A 55 0.10 7.38 -8.46
CA LYS A 55 1.16 8.39 -8.59
C LYS A 55 1.03 9.60 -7.65
N LEU A 56 0.84 9.35 -6.35
CA LEU A 56 0.72 10.43 -5.36
C LEU A 56 1.99 11.28 -5.22
N GLN A 57 3.17 10.74 -5.52
CA GLN A 57 4.42 11.48 -5.50
C GLN A 57 4.43 12.69 -6.45
N GLU A 58 3.66 12.63 -7.54
CA GLU A 58 3.51 13.75 -8.49
C GLU A 58 2.79 14.97 -7.88
N VAL A 59 2.10 14.81 -6.74
CA VAL A 59 1.47 15.91 -6.00
C VAL A 59 2.52 16.80 -5.31
N ILE A 60 3.68 16.23 -4.99
CA ILE A 60 4.80 16.93 -4.35
C ILE A 60 5.84 17.34 -5.40
N ASP A 61 6.24 16.40 -6.25
CA ASP A 61 7.19 16.62 -7.35
C ASP A 61 6.57 16.12 -8.66
N ARG A 62 6.10 17.06 -9.49
CA ARG A 62 5.42 16.75 -10.76
C ARG A 62 6.29 15.95 -11.73
N ASP A 63 7.61 16.14 -11.67
CA ASP A 63 8.58 15.48 -12.55
C ASP A 63 9.30 14.34 -11.82
N TYR A 64 8.71 13.78 -10.75
CA TYR A 64 9.33 12.73 -9.93
C TYR A 64 9.94 11.59 -10.75
N ASP A 65 9.19 11.04 -11.72
CA ASP A 65 9.67 9.91 -12.55
C ASP A 65 10.87 10.30 -13.43
N ARG A 66 11.00 11.59 -13.81
CA ARG A 66 12.16 12.13 -14.53
C ARG A 66 13.34 12.38 -13.60
N ASN A 67 13.08 12.89 -12.40
CA ASN A 67 14.09 13.26 -11.42
C ASN A 67 14.68 12.04 -10.69
N TYR A 68 13.91 10.96 -10.61
CA TYR A 68 14.29 9.74 -9.90
C TYR A 68 14.07 8.50 -10.79
N PRO A 69 14.90 8.31 -11.84
CA PRO A 69 14.80 7.13 -12.67
C PRO A 69 15.08 5.87 -11.85
N THR A 70 14.29 4.83 -12.11
CA THR A 70 14.23 3.52 -11.43
C THR A 70 15.56 2.72 -11.42
N ASN A 71 16.65 3.28 -11.95
CA ASN A 71 17.99 2.68 -11.99
C ASN A 71 18.81 2.84 -10.71
N MET A 72 18.25 3.39 -9.62
CA MET A 72 18.83 3.33 -8.28
C MET A 72 18.65 1.95 -7.64
N ASN A 73 19.12 0.90 -8.32
CA ASN A 73 19.29 -0.42 -7.73
C ASN A 73 20.55 -0.42 -6.85
N THR A 74 20.35 -0.78 -5.58
CA THR A 74 21.28 -1.61 -4.79
C THR A 74 22.74 -1.13 -4.69
N THR A 75 22.98 0.02 -4.09
CA THR A 75 24.22 0.17 -3.30
C THR A 75 23.95 1.04 -2.07
N SER A 76 24.28 0.49 -0.91
CA SER A 76 24.32 1.15 0.39
C SER A 76 24.77 2.61 0.30
N THR A 77 23.94 3.52 0.80
CA THR A 77 24.23 4.37 1.96
C THR A 77 23.09 5.37 2.10
N TYR A 78 22.59 5.50 3.33
CA TYR A 78 21.78 6.65 3.72
C TYR A 78 22.66 7.90 3.65
N THR A 79 22.82 8.47 2.46
CA THR A 79 23.36 9.83 2.31
C THR A 79 22.20 10.79 2.18
N THR A 80 21.97 11.46 3.29
CA THR A 80 21.21 12.70 3.47
C THR A 80 21.33 13.59 2.24
N ILE A 81 20.20 14.01 1.69
CA ILE A 81 20.11 15.04 0.65
C ILE A 81 20.82 16.31 1.18
N PRO A 82 21.73 16.95 0.42
CA PRO A 82 22.32 18.22 0.84
C PRO A 82 21.28 19.32 0.72
N VAL A 83 20.89 19.90 1.86
CA VAL A 83 20.16 21.17 1.90
C VAL A 83 21.16 22.30 1.61
N PRO A 84 20.88 23.25 0.71
CA PRO A 84 21.76 24.41 0.51
C PRO A 84 21.74 25.24 1.80
N SER A 85 22.88 25.24 2.49
CA SER A 85 23.08 25.98 3.74
C SER A 85 23.37 27.43 3.44
N ASN A 86 22.51 28.35 3.91
CA ASN A 86 22.83 29.77 3.99
C ASN A 86 22.91 30.19 5.46
N ASP A 87 24.05 30.81 5.78
CA ASP A 87 24.39 31.67 6.93
C ASP A 87 24.42 31.14 8.39
N LYS A 88 25.67 31.01 8.87
CA LYS A 88 26.28 31.70 10.05
C LYS A 88 25.43 31.89 11.33
N ASN A 89 25.74 31.11 12.39
CA ASN A 89 26.37 31.61 13.64
C ASN A 89 26.44 30.54 14.76
N LYS A 90 27.68 30.17 15.10
CA LYS A 90 28.30 30.03 16.44
C LYS A 90 27.45 29.80 17.73
N ILE A 91 27.80 28.70 18.43
CA ILE A 91 28.14 28.54 19.88
C ILE A 91 27.43 27.37 20.61
N SER A 92 28.27 26.39 20.97
CA SER A 92 28.33 25.51 22.15
C SER A 92 27.30 25.66 23.30
N CYS A 93 26.84 24.53 23.87
CA CYS A 93 27.14 24.10 25.26
C CYS A 93 25.99 23.33 25.97
N MET A 94 26.37 22.17 26.55
CA MET A 94 25.91 21.53 27.79
C MET A 94 24.58 20.77 27.96
N SER A 95 24.79 19.57 28.54
CA SER A 95 23.90 18.55 29.10
C SER A 95 23.06 18.99 30.30
N SER A 96 21.86 18.40 30.46
CA SER A 96 21.37 17.96 31.78
C SER A 96 20.20 16.98 31.71
N LYS A 97 20.35 15.89 32.46
CA LYS A 97 19.34 14.88 32.83
C LYS A 97 18.31 15.42 33.83
N GLN A 98 17.11 14.81 33.87
CA GLN A 98 16.20 14.49 35.00
C GLN A 98 14.73 14.62 34.51
N LYS A 99 13.68 13.94 34.97
CA LYS A 99 13.39 12.79 35.86
C LYS A 99 11.94 12.36 35.55
N LYS A 100 11.60 11.13 35.92
CA LYS A 100 10.27 10.48 35.87
C LYS A 100 9.13 11.33 36.43
N THR A 101 7.96 11.24 35.80
CA THR A 101 6.65 11.16 36.49
C THR A 101 5.75 10.15 35.77
N LYS A 102 5.33 9.11 36.50
CA LYS A 102 4.21 8.23 36.14
C LYS A 102 2.91 9.03 36.30
N GLN A 103 2.06 9.05 35.28
CA GLN A 103 0.63 9.14 35.50
C GLN A 103 -0.04 8.00 34.72
N ILE A 104 -0.68 7.14 35.50
CA ILE A 104 -1.66 6.16 35.06
C ILE A 104 -2.93 6.97 34.81
N SER A 105 -3.42 7.00 33.58
CA SER A 105 -4.83 7.25 33.32
C SER A 105 -5.36 6.11 32.48
N GLU A 106 -6.04 5.19 33.16
CA GLU A 106 -7.08 4.37 32.56
C GLU A 106 -8.14 5.30 31.99
N GLN A 107 -8.35 5.23 30.67
CA GLN A 107 -9.57 5.69 30.02
C GLN A 107 -9.74 4.92 28.72
N THR A 108 -10.45 3.81 28.87
CA THR A 108 -11.57 3.35 28.03
C THR A 108 -11.47 3.59 26.53
N ALA A 109 -11.39 2.47 25.80
CA ALA A 109 -11.68 2.29 24.38
C ALA A 109 -12.59 3.38 23.79
N ASN A 110 -12.04 4.24 22.93
CA ASN A 110 -12.79 5.22 22.17
C ASN A 110 -12.18 5.38 20.78
N ASN A 111 -12.96 5.00 19.76
CA ASN A 111 -12.89 5.39 18.35
C ASN A 111 -11.51 5.44 17.68
N ILE A 112 -11.03 4.27 17.25
CA ILE A 112 -9.88 4.12 16.33
C ILE A 112 -10.20 4.61 14.89
N TYR A 113 -11.47 4.94 14.59
CA TYR A 113 -11.93 5.25 13.22
C TYR A 113 -12.33 6.71 12.99
N ALA A 114 -12.06 7.61 13.94
CA ALA A 114 -12.19 9.03 13.67
C ALA A 114 -11.07 9.45 12.71
N VAL A 115 -11.43 9.73 11.46
CA VAL A 115 -10.57 10.40 10.48
C VAL A 115 -10.05 11.68 11.17
N MET A 116 -8.83 11.64 11.69
CA MET A 116 -8.23 12.83 12.26
C MET A 116 -8.10 13.87 11.14
N PRO A 117 -8.60 15.11 11.32
CA PRO A 117 -8.33 16.15 10.35
C PRO A 117 -6.81 16.30 10.23
N PRO A 118 -6.29 16.56 9.01
CA PRO A 118 -4.85 16.73 8.85
C PRO A 118 -4.42 17.84 9.81
N ARG A 119 -3.55 17.48 10.75
CA ARG A 119 -2.87 18.45 11.61
C ARG A 119 -1.99 19.28 10.68
N GLN A 120 -2.55 20.37 10.13
CA GLN A 120 -1.87 21.39 9.31
C GLN A 120 -1.44 20.97 7.88
N GLY A 121 -1.99 19.89 7.31
CA GLY A 121 -1.62 19.36 5.97
C GLY A 121 -2.70 19.51 4.89
N ARG A 122 -2.33 19.36 3.61
CA ARG A 122 -3.30 19.36 2.49
C ARG A 122 -4.22 18.12 2.60
N PRO A 123 -5.54 18.20 2.31
CA PRO A 123 -6.46 17.06 2.41
C PRO A 123 -6.00 15.81 1.65
N VAL A 124 -5.26 15.99 0.55
CA VAL A 124 -4.68 14.89 -0.24
C VAL A 124 -3.69 14.04 0.54
N GLU A 125 -3.01 14.61 1.53
CA GLU A 125 -2.00 13.91 2.34
C GLU A 125 -2.60 12.78 3.19
N MET A 126 -3.92 12.82 3.39
CA MET A 126 -4.66 11.76 4.08
C MET A 126 -4.58 10.41 3.34
N LEU A 127 -4.39 10.42 2.02
CA LEU A 127 -4.34 9.19 1.21
C LEU A 127 -3.10 8.33 1.48
N TRP A 128 -2.06 8.88 2.11
CA TRP A 128 -0.81 8.16 2.39
C TRP A 128 -0.41 8.21 3.87
N GLN A 129 -1.37 8.46 4.77
CA GLN A 129 -1.14 8.31 6.21
C GLN A 129 -1.13 6.83 6.61
N PRO A 130 -0.34 6.42 7.60
CA PRO A 130 -0.31 5.03 8.08
C PRO A 130 -1.71 4.45 8.39
N ASP A 131 -2.62 5.27 8.93
CA ASP A 131 -3.97 4.84 9.30
C ASP A 131 -4.78 4.29 8.12
N VAL A 132 -4.57 4.79 6.89
CA VAL A 132 -5.29 4.24 5.72
C VAL A 132 -4.93 2.79 5.44
N ILE A 133 -3.72 2.36 5.81
CA ILE A 133 -3.31 0.96 5.65
C ILE A 133 -4.08 0.07 6.62
N VAL A 134 -4.35 0.53 7.84
CA VAL A 134 -5.16 -0.22 8.81
C VAL A 134 -6.58 -0.42 8.27
N THR A 135 -7.18 0.63 7.71
CA THR A 135 -8.48 0.57 7.02
C THR A 135 -8.45 -0.43 5.87
N TYR A 136 -7.46 -0.37 4.98
CA TYR A 136 -7.37 -1.27 3.83
C TYR A 136 -7.15 -2.73 4.26
N VAL A 137 -6.30 -3.00 5.24
CA VAL A 137 -6.11 -4.36 5.76
C VAL A 137 -7.38 -4.88 6.44
N HIS A 138 -8.17 -4.02 7.09
CA HIS A 138 -9.47 -4.43 7.62
C HIS A 138 -10.43 -4.84 6.49
N LEU A 139 -10.49 -4.08 5.39
CA LEU A 139 -11.32 -4.42 4.24
C LEU A 139 -10.88 -5.72 3.58
N LEU A 140 -9.56 -5.93 3.36
CA LEU A 140 -9.03 -7.17 2.79
C LEU A 140 -9.47 -8.41 3.59
N ARG A 141 -9.55 -8.28 4.92
CA ARG A 141 -9.89 -9.39 5.82
C ARG A 141 -11.39 -9.73 5.86
N HIS A 142 -12.25 -8.73 5.68
CA HIS A 142 -13.68 -8.87 6.00
C HIS A 142 -14.62 -8.68 4.81
N SER A 143 -14.14 -8.09 3.71
CA SER A 143 -14.94 -7.93 2.50
C SER A 143 -15.03 -9.24 1.74
N SER A 144 -16.24 -9.56 1.26
CA SER A 144 -16.48 -10.67 0.33
C SER A 144 -16.74 -10.18 -1.10
N ASN A 145 -16.87 -8.86 -1.30
CA ASN A 145 -17.06 -8.26 -2.61
C ASN A 145 -15.73 -8.20 -3.39
N PRO A 146 -15.59 -8.93 -4.51
CA PRO A 146 -14.34 -8.97 -5.28
C PRO A 146 -13.91 -7.60 -5.82
N ASP A 147 -14.85 -6.74 -6.21
CA ASP A 147 -14.53 -5.39 -6.70
C ASP A 147 -13.93 -4.51 -5.58
N THR A 148 -14.40 -4.70 -4.34
CA THR A 148 -13.87 -4.01 -3.16
C THR A 148 -12.49 -4.55 -2.80
N LEU A 149 -12.28 -5.87 -2.84
CA LEU A 149 -10.98 -6.50 -2.60
C LEU A 149 -9.95 -6.08 -3.65
N GLU A 150 -10.31 -6.13 -4.93
CA GLU A 150 -9.45 -5.67 -6.04
C GLU A 150 -9.08 -4.19 -5.87
N ALA A 151 -10.07 -3.33 -5.58
CA ALA A 151 -9.83 -1.91 -5.37
C ALA A 151 -8.90 -1.65 -4.17
N THR A 152 -9.08 -2.40 -3.08
CA THR A 152 -8.27 -2.28 -1.87
C THR A 152 -6.84 -2.74 -2.11
N ALA A 153 -6.64 -3.89 -2.76
CA ALA A 153 -5.31 -4.36 -3.17
C ALA A 153 -4.64 -3.35 -4.12
N GLY A 154 -5.40 -2.79 -5.06
CA GLY A 154 -4.95 -1.73 -5.97
C GLY A 154 -4.56 -0.42 -5.27
N CYS A 155 -5.24 -0.04 -4.18
CA CYS A 155 -4.81 1.09 -3.34
C CYS A 155 -3.41 0.83 -2.76
N ILE A 156 -3.19 -0.35 -2.17
CA ILE A 156 -1.90 -0.72 -1.58
C ILE A 156 -0.82 -0.80 -2.67
N GLN A 157 -1.13 -1.40 -3.81
CA GLN A 157 -0.26 -1.42 -4.99
C GLN A 157 0.22 -0.01 -5.34
N ASN A 158 -0.70 0.94 -5.51
CA ASN A 158 -0.37 2.32 -5.88
C ASN A 158 0.45 3.04 -4.81
N LEU A 159 0.11 2.86 -3.54
CA LEU A 159 0.81 3.51 -2.42
C LEU A 159 2.24 3.00 -2.23
N THR A 160 2.55 1.78 -2.65
CA THR A 160 3.84 1.11 -2.42
C THR A 160 4.74 1.08 -3.67
N ALA A 161 4.31 1.70 -4.77
CA ALA A 161 4.89 1.51 -6.11
C ALA A 161 6.28 2.09 -6.37
N CYS A 162 6.77 3.03 -5.55
CA CYS A 162 8.01 3.76 -5.84
C CYS A 162 8.92 3.96 -4.62
N TYR A 163 10.03 4.65 -4.84
CA TYR A 163 11.04 4.99 -3.81
C TYR A 163 10.76 6.35 -3.14
N TRP A 164 9.53 6.85 -3.24
CA TRP A 164 9.11 8.03 -2.51
C TRP A 164 9.03 7.70 -1.01
N LYS A 165 9.46 8.63 -0.14
CA LYS A 165 9.60 8.36 1.30
C LYS A 165 8.30 7.81 1.94
N PRO A 166 7.11 8.37 1.71
CA PRO A 166 5.84 7.77 2.13
C PRO A 166 5.64 6.34 1.62
N SER A 167 5.93 6.05 0.35
CA SER A 167 5.80 4.69 -0.20
C SER A 167 6.72 3.69 0.50
N ILE A 168 7.96 4.10 0.80
CA ILE A 168 8.90 3.29 1.60
C ILE A 168 8.32 3.02 3.00
N ASP A 169 7.81 4.04 3.67
CA ASP A 169 7.26 3.91 5.03
C ASP A 169 6.00 3.03 5.07
N LEU A 170 5.12 3.19 4.07
CA LEU A 170 3.88 2.43 3.96
C LEU A 170 4.13 0.95 3.67
N ARG A 171 5.21 0.57 2.96
CA ARG A 171 5.60 -0.85 2.86
C ARG A 171 5.86 -1.48 4.24
N GLY A 172 6.49 -0.72 5.13
CA GLY A 172 6.70 -1.14 6.52
C GLY A 172 5.41 -1.17 7.34
N GLU A 173 4.47 -0.25 7.07
CA GLU A 173 3.16 -0.21 7.74
C GLU A 173 2.28 -1.40 7.34
N VAL A 174 2.24 -1.77 6.05
CA VAL A 174 1.49 -2.95 5.57
C VAL A 174 1.94 -4.21 6.32
N ARG A 175 3.24 -4.37 6.56
CA ARG A 175 3.75 -5.48 7.39
C ARG A 175 3.29 -5.38 8.85
N ARG A 176 3.38 -4.21 9.48
CA ARG A 176 2.95 -4.02 10.88
C ARG A 176 1.46 -4.31 11.07
N ALA A 177 0.63 -3.90 10.12
CA ALA A 177 -0.81 -4.14 10.12
C ALA A 177 -1.19 -5.59 9.78
N ARG A 178 -0.23 -6.49 9.53
CA ARG A 178 -0.44 -7.87 9.04
C ARG A 178 -1.07 -7.96 7.65
N GLY A 179 -0.92 -6.93 6.82
CA GLY A 179 -1.47 -6.90 5.46
C GLY A 179 -0.79 -7.85 4.48
N LEU A 180 0.45 -8.30 4.74
CA LEU A 180 1.11 -9.30 3.90
C LEU A 180 0.33 -10.63 3.88
N ALA A 181 -0.18 -11.06 5.04
CA ALA A 181 -1.01 -12.27 5.18
C ALA A 181 -2.27 -12.16 4.32
N GLU A 182 -3.02 -11.07 4.50
CA GLU A 182 -4.29 -10.87 3.80
C GLU A 182 -4.12 -10.81 2.27
N LEU A 183 -3.07 -10.15 1.78
CA LEU A 183 -2.78 -10.11 0.34
C LEU A 183 -2.43 -11.51 -0.21
N VAL A 184 -1.64 -12.29 0.51
CA VAL A 184 -1.35 -13.67 0.07
C VAL A 184 -2.59 -14.55 0.13
N ASP A 185 -3.48 -14.37 1.11
CA ASP A 185 -4.75 -15.11 1.15
C ASP A 185 -5.64 -14.75 -0.06
N LEU A 186 -5.58 -13.52 -0.58
CA LEU A 186 -6.26 -13.15 -1.83
C LEU A 186 -5.78 -13.92 -3.07
N LEU A 187 -4.56 -14.46 -3.07
CA LEU A 187 -4.07 -15.32 -4.16
C LEU A 187 -4.88 -16.62 -4.28
N ARG A 188 -5.61 -16.99 -3.23
CA ARG A 188 -6.47 -18.19 -3.19
C ARG A 188 -7.90 -17.92 -3.64
N VAL A 189 -8.26 -16.68 -3.94
CA VAL A 189 -9.58 -16.31 -4.50
C VAL A 189 -9.52 -16.52 -6.01
N ASP A 190 -9.33 -17.78 -6.41
CA ASP A 190 -8.93 -18.12 -7.77
C ASP A 190 -10.02 -17.92 -8.82
N GLU A 191 -11.28 -17.80 -8.39
CA GLU A 191 -12.40 -17.46 -9.29
C GLU A 191 -12.36 -15.99 -9.75
N CYS A 192 -11.57 -15.14 -9.07
CA CYS A 192 -11.48 -13.70 -9.33
C CYS A 192 -10.09 -13.30 -9.83
N ASP A 193 -9.83 -13.50 -11.12
CA ASP A 193 -8.52 -13.23 -11.75
C ASP A 193 -8.01 -11.80 -11.49
N SER A 194 -8.89 -10.79 -11.48
CA SER A 194 -8.50 -9.40 -11.22
C SER A 194 -8.01 -9.17 -9.79
N VAL A 195 -8.60 -9.86 -8.81
CA VAL A 195 -8.18 -9.81 -7.40
C VAL A 195 -6.81 -10.45 -7.24
N VAL A 196 -6.59 -11.62 -7.85
CA VAL A 196 -5.29 -12.30 -7.86
C VAL A 196 -4.22 -11.43 -8.50
N ASN A 197 -4.50 -10.83 -9.66
CA ASN A 197 -3.59 -9.93 -10.36
C ASN A 197 -3.21 -8.71 -9.48
N ALA A 198 -4.21 -8.01 -8.93
CA ALA A 198 -3.98 -6.84 -8.07
C ALA A 198 -3.14 -7.20 -6.84
N SER A 199 -3.42 -8.34 -6.22
CA SER A 199 -2.65 -8.83 -5.07
C SER A 199 -1.21 -9.17 -5.45
N ALA A 200 -0.98 -9.89 -6.56
CA ALA A 200 0.36 -10.23 -7.02
C ALA A 200 1.22 -8.98 -7.27
N ILE A 201 0.65 -7.93 -7.89
CA ILE A 201 1.39 -6.68 -8.12
C ILE A 201 1.66 -5.94 -6.80
N ALA A 202 0.70 -5.92 -5.87
CA ALA A 202 0.91 -5.34 -4.54
C ALA A 202 2.03 -6.07 -3.78
N LEU A 203 2.03 -7.40 -3.79
CA LEU A 203 3.06 -8.24 -3.15
C LEU A 203 4.45 -7.99 -3.76
N ARG A 204 4.54 -7.86 -5.08
CA ARG A 204 5.78 -7.45 -5.76
C ARG A 204 6.28 -6.11 -5.23
N ASN A 205 5.44 -5.08 -5.20
CA ASN A 205 5.85 -3.76 -4.70
C ASN A 205 6.28 -3.82 -3.22
N LEU A 206 5.58 -4.59 -2.41
CA LEU A 206 5.90 -4.78 -0.99
C LEU A 206 7.23 -5.49 -0.78
N ALA A 207 7.58 -6.46 -1.63
CA ALA A 207 8.84 -7.21 -1.59
C ALA A 207 10.08 -6.36 -1.93
N ILE A 208 9.91 -5.13 -2.44
CA ILE A 208 11.02 -4.16 -2.57
C ILE A 208 11.64 -3.85 -1.19
N ASP A 209 10.85 -3.86 -0.11
CA ASP A 209 11.36 -3.72 1.26
C ASP A 209 12.06 -5.02 1.71
N PRO A 210 13.35 -5.00 2.10
CA PRO A 210 14.10 -6.21 2.41
C PRO A 210 13.48 -7.07 3.52
N LYS A 211 12.89 -6.44 4.53
CA LYS A 211 12.24 -7.15 5.64
C LYS A 211 10.89 -7.75 5.22
N ASN A 212 10.18 -7.14 4.26
CA ASN A 212 9.00 -7.76 3.65
C ASN A 212 9.40 -8.95 2.79
N CYS A 213 10.46 -8.79 1.99
CA CYS A 213 11.01 -9.85 1.15
C CYS A 213 11.36 -11.12 1.96
N GLU A 214 12.02 -10.95 3.11
CA GLU A 214 12.32 -12.04 4.04
C GLU A 214 11.04 -12.73 4.55
N VAL A 215 10.05 -11.95 5.00
CA VAL A 215 8.78 -12.49 5.51
C VAL A 215 8.00 -13.23 4.43
N LEU A 216 7.90 -12.66 3.22
CA LEU A 216 7.20 -13.27 2.09
C LEU A 216 7.91 -14.53 1.60
N GLY A 217 9.24 -14.53 1.57
CA GLY A 217 10.05 -15.69 1.21
C GLY A 217 9.76 -16.93 2.05
N GLY A 218 9.42 -16.75 3.32
CA GLY A 218 9.15 -17.87 4.23
C GLY A 218 7.86 -18.66 3.92
N TRP A 219 6.87 -18.09 3.24
CA TRP A 219 5.57 -18.77 3.07
C TRP A 219 4.70 -18.32 1.88
N ALA A 220 4.98 -17.20 1.23
CA ALA A 220 4.18 -16.72 0.09
C ALA A 220 4.59 -17.38 -1.25
N ILE A 221 5.84 -17.84 -1.37
CA ILE A 221 6.37 -18.44 -2.61
C ILE A 221 5.51 -19.63 -3.06
N LYS A 222 5.15 -20.53 -2.14
CA LYS A 222 4.29 -21.69 -2.46
C LYS A 222 2.92 -21.29 -3.01
N GLU A 223 2.34 -20.20 -2.52
CA GLU A 223 1.01 -19.73 -2.92
C GLU A 223 1.08 -19.08 -4.31
N LEU A 224 2.16 -18.33 -4.59
CA LEU A 224 2.45 -17.78 -5.91
C LEU A 224 2.73 -18.89 -6.95
N VAL A 225 3.50 -19.92 -6.59
CA VAL A 225 3.79 -21.06 -7.48
C VAL A 225 2.52 -21.85 -7.80
N ALA A 226 1.59 -21.99 -6.85
CA ALA A 226 0.33 -22.70 -7.05
C ALA A 226 -0.60 -22.03 -8.10
N ILE A 227 -0.34 -20.77 -8.48
CA ILE A 227 -1.08 -20.06 -9.53
C ILE A 227 -0.54 -20.38 -10.94
N LEU A 228 0.73 -20.80 -11.04
CA LEU A 228 1.37 -21.05 -12.34
C LEU A 228 0.72 -22.24 -13.05
N PRO A 229 0.65 -22.21 -14.40
CA PRO A 229 0.06 -23.31 -15.16
C PRO A 229 0.88 -24.61 -15.01
N GLU A 230 0.18 -25.73 -14.88
CA GLU A 230 0.80 -27.06 -14.90
C GLU A 230 1.28 -27.46 -16.31
N PRO A 231 2.23 -28.42 -16.42
CA PRO A 231 2.72 -28.89 -17.70
C PRO A 231 1.60 -29.43 -18.61
N PRO A 232 1.73 -29.26 -19.94
CA PRO A 232 0.68 -29.61 -20.91
C PRO A 232 0.23 -31.08 -20.88
N GLU A 233 1.05 -31.98 -20.34
CA GLU A 233 0.78 -33.42 -20.31
C GLU A 233 -0.30 -33.83 -19.29
N GLN A 234 -0.74 -32.94 -18.39
CA GLN A 234 -1.63 -33.28 -17.28
C GLN A 234 -3.07 -32.72 -17.38
N THR A 235 -3.40 -31.83 -18.31
CA THR A 235 -4.72 -31.16 -18.25
C THR A 235 -5.38 -30.84 -19.59
N THR A 236 -6.62 -31.33 -19.74
CA THR A 236 -7.67 -30.86 -20.66
C THR A 236 -8.48 -29.68 -20.08
N THR A 237 -8.08 -29.15 -18.92
CA THR A 237 -8.81 -28.09 -18.21
C THR A 237 -8.43 -26.69 -18.71
N ARG A 238 -9.43 -25.82 -18.79
CA ARG A 238 -9.33 -24.40 -19.17
C ARG A 238 -8.27 -23.69 -18.32
N ARG A 239 -7.46 -22.80 -18.93
CA ARG A 239 -6.53 -21.91 -18.19
C ARG A 239 -7.31 -21.19 -17.08
N ARG A 240 -6.81 -21.30 -15.83
CA ARG A 240 -7.42 -20.71 -14.63
C ARG A 240 -7.26 -19.19 -14.58
N HIS A 241 -6.08 -18.69 -14.98
CA HIS A 241 -5.70 -17.28 -14.90
C HIS A 241 -5.27 -16.71 -16.26
N SER A 242 -5.39 -15.40 -16.39
CA SER A 242 -4.96 -14.67 -17.60
C SER A 242 -3.42 -14.57 -17.69
N ASP A 243 -2.91 -14.35 -18.90
CA ASP A 243 -1.47 -14.17 -19.12
C ASP A 243 -0.93 -12.93 -18.37
N GLU A 244 -1.77 -11.92 -18.15
CA GLU A 244 -1.43 -10.74 -17.32
C GLU A 244 -1.22 -11.14 -15.85
N THR A 245 -2.15 -11.91 -15.28
CA THR A 245 -2.02 -12.43 -13.91
C THR A 245 -0.78 -13.28 -13.75
N ILE A 246 -0.51 -14.20 -14.70
CA ILE A 246 0.70 -15.03 -14.68
C ILE A 246 1.96 -14.16 -14.74
N ALA A 247 1.99 -13.13 -15.59
CA ALA A 247 3.12 -12.21 -15.65
C ALA A 247 3.34 -11.45 -14.32
N SER A 248 2.26 -11.00 -13.68
CA SER A 248 2.32 -10.35 -12.36
C SER A 248 2.84 -11.28 -11.26
N VAL A 249 2.39 -12.53 -11.25
CA VAL A 249 2.86 -13.58 -10.32
C VAL A 249 4.34 -13.88 -10.53
N LEU A 250 4.78 -14.06 -11.77
CA LEU A 250 6.19 -14.27 -12.10
C LEU A 250 7.05 -13.06 -11.69
N ALA A 251 6.56 -11.84 -11.89
CA ALA A 251 7.25 -10.63 -11.48
C ALA A 251 7.37 -10.53 -9.94
N ALA A 252 6.33 -10.94 -9.20
CA ALA A 252 6.36 -11.02 -7.74
C ALA A 252 7.36 -12.07 -7.24
N LEU A 253 7.33 -13.29 -7.82
CA LEU A 253 8.30 -14.35 -7.53
C LEU A 253 9.73 -13.86 -7.78
N ASN A 254 9.99 -13.28 -8.95
CA ASN A 254 11.31 -12.76 -9.30
C ASN A 254 11.80 -11.70 -8.29
N GLU A 255 10.93 -10.79 -7.85
CA GLU A 255 11.28 -9.79 -6.82
C GLU A 255 11.69 -10.44 -5.50
N ILE A 256 10.96 -11.48 -5.07
CA ILE A 256 11.21 -12.19 -3.80
C ILE A 256 12.50 -13.01 -3.85
N ILE A 257 12.84 -13.62 -4.99
CA ILE A 257 13.98 -14.54 -5.12
C ILE A 257 15.27 -13.88 -5.59
N ARG A 258 15.22 -12.83 -6.44
CA ARG A 258 16.40 -12.36 -7.19
C ARG A 258 17.59 -11.92 -6.33
N ASN A 259 17.32 -11.50 -5.09
CA ASN A 259 18.30 -10.95 -4.16
C ASN A 259 18.38 -11.78 -2.86
N SER A 260 17.83 -13.00 -2.83
CA SER A 260 17.81 -13.86 -1.65
C SER A 260 18.08 -15.31 -2.03
N ASP A 261 19.30 -15.78 -1.77
CA ASP A 261 19.70 -17.18 -1.96
C ASP A 261 18.89 -18.15 -1.09
N VAL A 262 18.32 -17.67 0.01
CA VAL A 262 17.44 -18.47 0.89
C VAL A 262 16.08 -18.66 0.23
N ASN A 263 15.52 -17.61 -0.37
CA ASN A 263 14.22 -17.67 -1.04
C ASN A 263 14.31 -18.41 -2.39
N ALA A 264 15.47 -18.42 -3.03
CA ALA A 264 15.70 -19.08 -4.31
C ALA A 264 15.88 -20.61 -4.20
N LYS A 265 16.02 -21.15 -2.98
CA LYS A 265 16.16 -22.59 -2.69
C LYS A 265 14.81 -23.21 -2.36
#